data_AF-A0A8H6X1M2-F1
#
_entry.id   AF-A0A8H6X1M2-F1
#
_cell.length_a   1.000
_cell.length_b   1.000
_cell.length_c   1.000
_cell.angle_alpha   90.00
_cell.angle_beta   90.00
_cell.angle_gamma   90.00
#
_symmetry.space_group_name_H-M   'P 1'
#
loop_
_entity.id
_entity.type
_entity.pdbx_description
1 polymer ?
#
loop_
_entity_poly.entity_id
_entity_poly.type
_entity_poly.pdbx_seq_one_letter_code
_entity_poly.pdbx_strand_id
1 'polypeptide(L)'
;MSTTPFYPPTQYVHYQPQPPPPPPPPQPQPQPSQLTVSPQDTQRNPVEKPKPKPKHPAAAGAAAPTVHPQPSTAVQSPAPPTPSTSAVRAPSKAPTPAPSQQPIVAKGDWTKDLVQLAKTAELKQHALTLQLHTAHILSAHAALEQKTRTLAEVREQKNRLETERKQLIEALSRINDQRTEAEVVELSLEREQTQLREKITSLSEREYAEAKAQVDVLRRDLGQPPLPSLQETLAGRVAHAGSTEETEQKKRKRASTATTPTLPDASGQVQVQETKRPRGRPRKSAVVAPAS
;
A
#
# COMPACT_ATOMS: atom_id res chain seq x y z
N MET A 1 -16.32 -49.11 29.92
CA MET A 1 -17.51 -48.26 29.74
C MET A 1 -17.02 -46.86 29.44
N SER A 2 -16.96 -46.50 28.16
CA SER A 2 -16.36 -45.24 27.70
C SER A 2 -17.47 -44.25 27.38
N THR A 3 -17.58 -43.20 28.19
CA THR A 3 -18.56 -42.12 28.03
C THR A 3 -18.06 -41.16 26.96
N THR A 4 -18.64 -41.22 25.76
CA THR A 4 -18.40 -40.25 24.69
C THR A 4 -19.17 -38.96 24.98
N PRO A 5 -18.51 -37.79 25.00
CA PRO A 5 -19.18 -36.51 25.19
C PRO A 5 -20.00 -36.13 23.96
N PHE A 6 -21.28 -35.84 24.17
CA PHE A 6 -22.23 -35.36 23.19
C PHE A 6 -22.02 -33.85 23.00
N TYR A 7 -21.52 -33.44 21.83
CA TYR A 7 -21.41 -32.02 21.46
C TYR A 7 -22.68 -31.59 20.72
N PRO A 8 -23.35 -30.50 21.13
CA PRO A 8 -24.53 -30.01 20.45
C PRO A 8 -24.16 -29.45 19.06
N PRO A 9 -25.05 -29.60 18.07
CA PRO A 9 -24.81 -29.12 16.71
C PRO A 9 -24.70 -27.60 16.71
N THR A 10 -23.59 -27.08 16.19
CA THR A 10 -23.40 -25.66 15.90
C THR A 10 -24.31 -25.27 14.74
N GLN A 11 -25.38 -24.56 15.06
CA GLN A 11 -26.24 -23.91 14.06
C GLN A 11 -25.40 -22.87 13.31
N TYR A 12 -25.09 -23.16 12.06
CA TYR A 12 -24.35 -22.28 11.18
C TYR A 12 -25.28 -21.14 10.75
N VAL A 13 -25.16 -19.98 11.39
CA VAL A 13 -25.91 -18.77 11.02
C VAL A 13 -25.34 -18.25 9.70
N HIS A 14 -26.03 -18.54 8.60
CA HIS A 14 -25.71 -17.98 7.29
C HIS A 14 -26.05 -16.48 7.30
N TYR A 15 -25.03 -15.64 7.52
CA TYR A 15 -25.17 -14.19 7.36
C TYR A 15 -25.33 -13.86 5.88
N GLN A 16 -26.57 -13.60 5.47
CA GLN A 16 -26.86 -13.02 4.16
C GLN A 16 -26.43 -11.54 4.20
N PRO A 17 -25.45 -11.12 3.40
CA PRO A 17 -24.95 -9.75 3.42
C PRO A 17 -26.08 -8.81 3.01
N GLN A 18 -26.46 -7.93 3.93
CA GLN A 18 -27.46 -6.90 3.68
C GLN A 18 -26.89 -5.93 2.62
N PRO A 19 -27.62 -5.66 1.52
CA PRO A 19 -27.15 -4.72 0.50
C PRO A 19 -26.99 -3.32 1.12
N PRO A 20 -25.96 -2.56 0.71
CA PRO A 20 -25.74 -1.22 1.22
C PRO A 20 -26.97 -0.34 0.96
N PRO A 21 -27.33 0.55 1.91
CA PRO A 21 -28.46 1.46 1.71
C PRO A 21 -28.20 2.35 0.49
N PRO A 22 -29.26 2.70 -0.27
CA PRO A 22 -29.13 3.59 -1.41
C PRO A 22 -28.60 4.96 -0.95
N PRO A 23 -27.77 5.63 -1.78
CA PRO A 23 -27.28 6.96 -1.47
C PRO A 23 -28.46 7.94 -1.31
N PRO A 24 -28.36 8.91 -0.37
CA PRO A 24 -29.37 9.93 -0.21
C PRO A 24 -29.55 10.74 -1.51
N PRO A 25 -30.78 11.16 -1.84
CA PRO A 25 -31.01 12.03 -2.99
C PRO A 25 -30.19 13.31 -2.86
N PRO A 26 -29.62 13.83 -3.97
CA PRO A 26 -28.83 15.05 -3.94
C PRO A 26 -29.71 16.20 -3.42
N GLN A 27 -29.31 16.79 -2.28
CA GLN A 27 -29.91 18.03 -1.81
C GLN A 27 -29.63 19.13 -2.84
N PRO A 28 -30.64 19.95 -3.20
CA PRO A 28 -30.43 21.10 -4.08
C PRO A 28 -29.52 22.11 -3.38
N GLN A 29 -28.27 22.20 -3.85
CA GLN A 29 -27.39 23.30 -3.49
C GLN A 29 -27.96 24.62 -4.07
N PRO A 30 -28.03 25.70 -3.29
CA PRO A 30 -28.34 27.02 -3.82
C PRO A 30 -27.24 27.43 -4.80
N GLN A 31 -27.62 27.60 -6.07
CA GLN A 31 -26.72 28.06 -7.12
C GLN A 31 -26.28 29.50 -6.84
N PRO A 32 -24.98 29.80 -6.78
CA PRO A 32 -24.52 31.18 -6.94
C PRO A 32 -24.78 31.60 -8.39
N SER A 33 -25.49 32.73 -8.56
CA SER A 33 -25.76 33.36 -9.85
C SER A 33 -24.46 33.64 -10.61
N GLN A 34 -24.12 32.77 -11.55
CA GLN A 34 -23.04 32.97 -12.51
C GLN A 34 -23.62 33.76 -13.70
N LEU A 35 -23.00 34.89 -14.03
CA LEU A 35 -23.24 35.60 -15.28
C LEU A 35 -22.76 34.73 -16.45
N THR A 36 -23.72 34.21 -17.20
CA THR A 36 -23.56 33.50 -18.46
C THR A 36 -22.96 34.42 -19.52
N VAL A 37 -21.74 34.09 -19.98
CA VAL A 37 -21.24 34.50 -21.30
C VAL A 37 -20.98 33.20 -22.07
N SER A 38 -21.77 32.96 -23.11
CA SER A 38 -21.63 31.86 -24.08
C SER A 38 -21.49 32.48 -25.48
N PRO A 39 -21.19 31.70 -26.54
CA PRO A 39 -20.11 30.73 -26.73
C PRO A 39 -19.39 30.99 -28.09
N GLN A 40 -18.25 30.34 -28.35
CA GLN A 40 -17.81 30.18 -29.75
C GLN A 40 -17.37 28.75 -30.04
N ASP A 41 -18.05 28.21 -31.04
CA ASP A 41 -17.81 27.00 -31.81
C ASP A 41 -16.33 26.65 -32.06
N THR A 42 -15.99 25.37 -31.93
CA THR A 42 -15.19 24.70 -32.97
C THR A 42 -15.55 23.22 -33.03
N GLN A 43 -15.63 22.75 -34.26
CA GLN A 43 -16.37 21.60 -34.73
C GLN A 43 -15.74 20.24 -34.41
N ARG A 44 -16.67 19.31 -34.23
CA ARG A 44 -16.66 17.87 -34.49
C ARG A 44 -16.03 17.52 -35.87
N ASN A 45 -15.19 16.47 -35.95
CA ASN A 45 -15.52 15.19 -36.62
C ASN A 45 -14.34 14.18 -36.71
N PRO A 46 -14.62 12.89 -37.00
CA PRO A 46 -13.93 11.72 -36.46
C PRO A 46 -13.10 10.97 -37.52
N VAL A 47 -12.43 9.87 -37.13
CA VAL A 47 -12.44 8.57 -37.84
C VAL A 47 -11.58 7.56 -37.07
N GLU A 48 -12.23 6.49 -36.61
CA GLU A 48 -11.62 5.22 -36.22
C GLU A 48 -11.09 4.48 -37.47
N LYS A 49 -9.92 3.83 -37.34
CA LYS A 49 -9.52 2.70 -38.18
C LYS A 49 -8.86 1.63 -37.31
N PRO A 50 -9.36 0.38 -37.30
CA PRO A 50 -8.69 -0.74 -36.66
C PRO A 50 -7.93 -1.60 -37.69
N LYS A 51 -6.72 -2.07 -37.33
CA LYS A 51 -6.03 -3.33 -37.76
C LYS A 51 -4.49 -3.22 -37.60
N PRO A 52 -3.72 -4.33 -37.63
CA PRO A 52 -3.85 -5.60 -36.92
C PRO A 52 -2.55 -5.95 -36.15
N LYS A 53 -2.60 -7.00 -35.32
CA LYS A 53 -1.44 -7.66 -34.69
C LYS A 53 -0.40 -8.13 -35.73
N PRO A 54 0.91 -8.01 -35.44
CA PRO A 54 1.89 -9.00 -35.86
C PRO A 54 2.48 -9.76 -34.66
N LYS A 55 2.74 -11.04 -34.90
CA LYS A 55 3.41 -11.99 -34.01
C LYS A 55 4.92 -11.67 -33.89
N HIS A 56 5.46 -11.98 -32.71
CA HIS A 56 6.85 -12.25 -32.30
C HIS A 56 7.79 -12.82 -33.40
N PRO A 57 9.14 -12.69 -33.32
CA PRO A 57 9.93 -13.15 -32.17
C PRO A 57 11.19 -12.35 -31.74
N ALA A 58 11.74 -12.86 -30.65
CA ALA A 58 12.93 -12.50 -29.89
C ALA A 58 14.18 -12.06 -30.68
N ALA A 59 14.95 -11.12 -30.12
CA ALA A 59 16.33 -11.35 -29.66
C ALA A 59 16.96 -10.04 -29.13
N ALA A 60 17.65 -10.19 -28.00
CA ALA A 60 18.88 -9.51 -27.55
C ALA A 60 19.21 -8.09 -28.06
N GLY A 61 19.41 -7.16 -27.13
CA GLY A 61 20.13 -5.93 -27.45
C GLY A 61 20.02 -4.87 -26.36
N ALA A 62 21.06 -4.79 -25.53
CA ALA A 62 21.25 -3.79 -24.50
C ALA A 62 21.10 -2.34 -24.98
N ALA A 63 20.39 -1.52 -24.21
CA ALA A 63 20.69 -0.10 -24.02
C ALA A 63 19.98 0.40 -22.76
N ALA A 64 20.74 0.55 -21.69
CA ALA A 64 20.31 1.18 -20.45
C ALA A 64 20.05 2.69 -20.68
N PRO A 65 18.92 3.26 -20.26
CA PRO A 65 18.83 4.71 -20.11
C PRO A 65 19.52 5.11 -18.80
N THR A 66 20.69 5.74 -18.93
CA THR A 66 21.36 6.51 -17.88
C THR A 66 20.40 7.60 -17.39
N VAL A 67 19.75 7.38 -16.25
CA VAL A 67 18.99 8.41 -15.55
C VAL A 67 19.99 9.22 -14.73
N HIS A 68 20.33 10.39 -15.24
CA HIS A 68 21.16 11.38 -14.57
C HIS A 68 20.35 12.00 -13.41
N PRO A 69 20.75 11.89 -12.14
CA PRO A 69 20.12 12.61 -11.05
C PRO A 69 20.57 14.07 -11.11
N GLN A 70 19.73 14.93 -11.67
CA GLN A 70 19.97 16.38 -11.65
C GLN A 70 19.68 16.91 -10.23
N PRO A 71 20.63 17.56 -9.55
CA PRO A 71 20.41 18.12 -8.22
C PRO A 71 19.41 19.27 -8.31
N SER A 72 18.29 19.12 -7.59
CA SER A 72 17.29 20.18 -7.43
C SER A 72 17.90 21.35 -6.67
N THR A 73 18.07 22.48 -7.36
CA THR A 73 18.34 23.77 -6.73
C THR A 73 17.12 24.15 -5.90
N ALA A 74 17.31 24.20 -4.59
CA ALA A 74 16.37 24.76 -3.64
C ALA A 74 16.21 26.26 -3.92
N VAL A 75 15.16 26.62 -4.66
CA VAL A 75 14.69 28.01 -4.73
C VAL A 75 13.90 28.25 -3.45
N GLN A 76 14.53 28.92 -2.49
CA GLN A 76 13.83 29.54 -1.36
C GLN A 76 12.80 30.52 -1.91
N SER A 77 11.53 30.13 -1.88
CA SER A 77 10.43 31.07 -2.08
C SER A 77 10.38 32.01 -0.88
N PRO A 78 10.38 33.34 -1.10
CA PRO A 78 10.17 34.31 -0.03
C PRO A 78 8.77 34.13 0.56
N ALA A 79 8.69 34.17 1.89
CA ALA A 79 7.44 34.08 2.63
C ALA A 79 6.42 35.14 2.15
N PRO A 80 5.12 34.79 2.06
CA PRO A 80 4.10 35.78 1.75
C PRO A 80 4.04 36.82 2.87
N PRO A 81 4.01 38.12 2.56
CA PRO A 81 3.84 39.15 3.59
C PRO A 81 2.46 38.94 4.24
N THR A 82 2.46 38.71 5.55
CA THR A 82 1.26 38.79 6.37
C THR A 82 0.66 40.19 6.23
N PRO A 83 -0.65 40.33 5.97
CA PRO A 83 -1.30 41.64 5.99
C PRO A 83 -1.32 42.13 7.45
N SER A 84 -0.28 42.87 7.83
CA SER A 84 -0.25 43.64 9.07
C SER A 84 -1.36 44.69 8.97
N THR A 85 -2.46 44.43 9.67
CA THR A 85 -3.57 45.37 9.85
C THR A 85 -3.09 46.48 10.77
N SER A 86 -2.28 47.39 10.23
CA SER A 86 -1.90 48.62 10.92
C SER A 86 -3.13 49.52 10.97
N ALA A 87 -3.90 49.40 12.05
CA ALA A 87 -4.86 50.41 12.47
C ALA A 87 -4.08 51.70 12.77
N VAL A 88 -3.93 52.57 11.75
CA VAL A 88 -3.40 53.92 11.91
C VAL A 88 -4.45 54.72 12.66
N ARG A 89 -4.22 54.81 13.97
CA ARG A 89 -4.89 55.69 14.91
C ARG A 89 -4.72 57.14 14.44
N ALA A 90 -5.85 57.78 14.12
CA ALA A 90 -5.93 59.17 13.72
C ALA A 90 -5.27 60.10 14.76
N PRO A 91 -4.39 61.04 14.37
CA PRO A 91 -4.07 62.16 15.24
C PRO A 91 -5.25 63.13 15.26
N SER A 92 -5.94 63.19 16.40
CA SER A 92 -6.89 64.25 16.73
C SER A 92 -6.17 65.60 16.71
N LYS A 93 -6.34 66.36 15.63
CA LYS A 93 -5.93 67.77 15.56
C LYS A 93 -7.04 68.64 16.18
N ALA A 94 -6.63 69.44 17.16
CA ALA A 94 -7.44 70.41 17.89
C ALA A 94 -8.14 71.44 16.96
N PRO A 95 -9.26 72.05 17.41
CA PRO A 95 -10.02 73.02 16.62
C PRO A 95 -9.28 74.36 16.53
N THR A 96 -8.91 74.75 15.31
CA THR A 96 -8.39 76.08 14.98
C THR A 96 -9.55 77.07 14.82
N PRO A 97 -9.46 78.30 15.36
CA PRO A 97 -10.56 79.28 15.36
C PRO A 97 -10.92 79.79 13.96
N ALA A 98 -12.22 80.04 13.78
CA ALA A 98 -12.85 80.50 12.56
C ALA A 98 -12.33 81.88 12.08
N PRO A 99 -11.86 82.00 10.83
CA PRO A 99 -11.70 83.31 10.20
C PRO A 99 -13.03 83.78 9.58
N SER A 100 -13.27 85.07 9.78
CA SER A 100 -14.40 85.88 9.31
C SER A 100 -14.77 85.69 7.84
N GLN A 101 -16.07 85.62 7.58
CA GLN A 101 -16.72 85.61 6.28
C GLN A 101 -16.37 86.88 5.48
N GLN A 102 -15.35 86.81 4.63
CA GLN A 102 -15.26 87.68 3.47
C GLN A 102 -15.81 86.94 2.25
N PRO A 103 -16.60 87.59 1.38
CA PRO A 103 -17.15 86.95 0.19
C PRO A 103 -16.00 86.55 -0.74
N ILE A 104 -15.71 85.25 -0.78
CA ILE A 104 -14.74 84.63 -1.68
C ILE A 104 -15.27 84.80 -3.10
N VAL A 105 -14.92 85.91 -3.73
CA VAL A 105 -14.99 86.04 -5.19
C VAL A 105 -13.91 85.12 -5.73
N ALA A 106 -14.30 83.93 -6.17
CA ALA A 106 -13.42 82.93 -6.76
C ALA A 106 -12.82 83.46 -8.07
N LYS A 107 -11.73 84.24 -7.98
CA LYS A 107 -10.77 84.43 -9.06
C LYS A 107 -9.89 83.16 -9.14
N GLY A 108 -10.50 82.05 -9.55
CA GLY A 108 -9.83 80.77 -9.73
C GLY A 108 -10.70 79.89 -10.60
N ASP A 109 -10.09 79.19 -11.56
CA ASP A 109 -10.76 78.36 -12.56
C ASP A 109 -11.41 77.11 -11.92
N TRP A 110 -12.48 77.27 -11.13
CA TRP A 110 -13.20 76.20 -10.42
C TRP A 110 -13.65 75.06 -11.34
N THR A 111 -13.94 75.37 -12.61
CA THR A 111 -14.28 74.37 -13.63
C THR A 111 -13.11 73.43 -13.91
N LYS A 112 -11.86 73.92 -13.89
CA LYS A 112 -10.66 73.09 -14.08
C LYS A 112 -10.47 72.17 -12.87
N ASP A 113 -10.67 72.69 -11.65
CA ASP A 113 -10.56 71.90 -10.42
C ASP A 113 -11.62 70.79 -10.37
N LEU A 114 -12.86 71.08 -10.80
CA LEU A 114 -13.92 70.08 -10.88
C LEU A 114 -13.60 68.97 -11.90
N VAL A 115 -13.09 69.34 -13.07
CA VAL A 115 -12.66 68.37 -14.09
C VAL A 115 -11.47 67.54 -13.61
N GLN A 116 -10.50 68.15 -12.91
CA GLN A 116 -9.37 67.43 -12.31
C GLN A 116 -9.84 66.47 -11.21
N LEU A 117 -10.79 66.89 -10.38
CA LEU A 117 -11.36 66.04 -9.33
C LEU A 117 -12.09 64.84 -9.94
N ALA A 118 -12.89 65.05 -10.99
CA ALA A 118 -13.56 63.97 -11.71
C ALA A 118 -12.56 62.97 -12.32
N LYS A 119 -11.52 63.45 -13.03
CA LYS A 119 -10.45 62.60 -13.57
C LYS A 119 -9.70 61.83 -12.48
N THR A 120 -9.47 62.47 -11.34
CA THR A 120 -8.83 61.84 -10.18
C THR A 120 -9.71 60.74 -9.59
N ALA A 121 -11.03 60.94 -9.52
CA ALA A 121 -11.97 59.93 -9.06
C ALA A 121 -12.03 58.74 -10.03
N GLU A 122 -12.10 59.00 -11.33
CA GLU A 122 -12.08 57.96 -12.37
C GLU A 122 -10.78 57.15 -12.36
N LEU A 123 -9.63 57.82 -12.25
CA LEU A 123 -8.32 57.15 -12.11
C LEU A 123 -8.27 56.26 -10.87
N LYS A 124 -8.77 56.75 -9.72
CA LYS A 124 -8.84 55.96 -8.48
C LYS A 124 -9.76 54.75 -8.63
N GLN A 125 -10.89 54.89 -9.32
CA GLN A 125 -11.79 53.78 -9.63
C GLN A 125 -11.07 52.71 -10.46
N HIS A 126 -10.39 53.10 -11.55
CA HIS A 126 -9.63 52.15 -12.38
C HIS A 126 -8.48 51.49 -11.61
N ALA A 127 -7.75 52.25 -10.80
CA ALA A 127 -6.67 51.71 -9.97
C ALA A 127 -7.19 50.65 -8.97
N LEU A 128 -8.33 50.92 -8.32
CA LEU A 128 -8.96 49.96 -7.41
C LEU A 128 -9.45 48.70 -8.14
N THR A 129 -10.09 48.85 -9.30
CA THR A 129 -10.52 47.71 -10.12
C THR A 129 -9.32 46.85 -10.53
N LEU A 130 -8.21 47.46 -10.95
CA LEU A 130 -6.99 46.74 -11.29
C LEU A 130 -6.42 45.99 -10.07
N GLN A 131 -6.36 46.63 -8.89
CA GLN A 131 -5.93 45.98 -7.65
C GLN A 131 -6.79 44.77 -7.30
N LEU A 132 -8.12 44.88 -7.44
CA LEU A 132 -9.05 43.78 -7.20
C LEU A 132 -8.81 42.62 -8.17
N HIS A 133 -8.65 42.91 -9.47
CA HIS A 133 -8.32 41.90 -10.47
C HIS A 133 -6.97 41.23 -10.18
N THR A 134 -5.94 42.00 -9.79
CA THR A 134 -4.65 41.45 -9.37
C THR A 134 -4.80 40.50 -8.18
N ALA A 135 -5.57 40.88 -7.16
CA ALA A 135 -5.83 40.01 -6.01
C ALA A 135 -6.54 38.71 -6.41
N HIS A 136 -7.54 38.77 -7.31
CA HIS A 136 -8.22 37.60 -7.84
C HIS A 136 -7.27 36.68 -8.63
N ILE A 137 -6.42 37.25 -9.49
CA ILE A 137 -5.42 36.51 -10.25
C ILE A 137 -4.46 35.79 -9.30
N LEU A 138 -3.92 36.48 -8.30
CA LEU A 138 -3.01 35.89 -7.31
C LEU A 138 -3.68 34.77 -6.50
N SER A 139 -4.93 34.98 -6.08
CA SER A 139 -5.69 33.94 -5.37
C SER A 139 -5.94 32.71 -6.25
N ALA A 140 -6.26 32.91 -7.53
CA ALA A 140 -6.46 31.82 -8.48
C ALA A 140 -5.15 31.04 -8.72
N HIS A 141 -4.00 31.75 -8.80
CA HIS A 141 -2.69 31.11 -8.90
C HIS A 141 -2.36 30.25 -7.68
N ALA A 142 -2.54 30.76 -6.46
CA ALA A 142 -2.31 29.98 -5.25
C ALA A 142 -3.19 28.71 -5.20
N ALA A 143 -4.47 28.83 -5.58
CA ALA A 143 -5.37 27.69 -5.66
C ALA A 143 -4.95 26.66 -6.73
N LEU A 144 -4.47 27.13 -7.89
CA LEU A 144 -3.96 26.27 -8.95
C LEU A 144 -2.70 25.50 -8.52
N GLU A 145 -1.77 26.17 -7.85
CA GLU A 145 -0.55 25.54 -7.31
C GLU A 145 -0.89 24.48 -6.26
N GLN A 146 -1.80 24.79 -5.33
CA GLN A 146 -2.25 23.81 -4.34
C GLN A 146 -2.87 22.58 -5.01
N LYS A 147 -3.77 22.77 -5.97
CA LYS A 147 -4.40 21.66 -6.72
C LYS A 147 -3.37 20.85 -7.51
N THR A 148 -2.36 21.51 -8.09
CA THR A 148 -1.29 20.85 -8.85
C THR A 148 -0.45 19.96 -7.94
N ARG A 149 -0.14 20.43 -6.71
CA ARG A 149 0.55 19.63 -5.69
C ARG A 149 -0.27 18.42 -5.26
N THR A 150 -1.53 18.63 -4.87
CA THR A 150 -2.43 17.51 -4.50
C THR A 150 -2.59 16.50 -5.62
N LEU A 151 -2.67 16.94 -6.88
CA LEU A 151 -2.75 16.06 -8.03
C LEU A 151 -1.46 15.24 -8.23
N ALA A 152 -0.29 15.82 -7.95
CA ALA A 152 0.97 15.08 -7.96
C ALA A 152 1.02 14.01 -6.86
N GLU A 153 0.61 14.36 -5.63
CA GLU A 153 0.53 13.42 -4.49
C GLU A 153 -0.40 12.23 -4.79
N VAL A 154 -1.58 12.50 -5.36
CA VAL A 154 -2.52 11.45 -5.76
C VAL A 154 -1.94 10.55 -6.85
N ARG A 155 -1.18 11.10 -7.81
CA ARG A 155 -0.50 10.29 -8.84
C ARG A 155 0.59 9.40 -8.25
N GLU A 156 1.35 9.90 -7.28
CA GLU A 156 2.37 9.11 -6.58
C GLU A 156 1.74 7.98 -5.77
N GLN A 157 0.68 8.26 -4.99
CA GLN A 157 -0.07 7.25 -4.26
C GLN A 157 -0.64 6.17 -5.19
N LYS A 158 -1.21 6.58 -6.33
CA LYS A 158 -1.69 5.64 -7.35
C LYS A 158 -0.56 4.74 -7.86
N ASN A 159 0.58 5.32 -8.21
CA ASN A 159 1.73 4.55 -8.71
C ASN A 159 2.23 3.54 -7.66
N ARG A 160 2.29 3.95 -6.38
CA ARG A 160 2.63 3.05 -5.28
C ARG A 160 1.67 1.87 -5.17
N LEU A 161 0.35 2.13 -5.16
CA LEU A 161 -0.65 1.06 -5.13
C LEU A 161 -0.56 0.14 -6.36
N GLU A 162 -0.23 0.68 -7.53
CA GLU A 162 0.00 -0.13 -8.73
C GLU A 162 1.24 -1.04 -8.59
N THR A 163 2.31 -0.57 -7.94
CA THR A 163 3.47 -1.42 -7.65
C THR A 163 3.15 -2.52 -6.64
N GLU A 164 2.43 -2.22 -5.56
CA GLU A 164 2.01 -3.21 -4.56
C GLU A 164 1.06 -4.24 -5.19
N ARG A 165 0.11 -3.81 -6.03
CA ARG A 165 -0.76 -4.71 -6.80
C ARG A 165 0.05 -5.68 -7.67
N LYS A 166 1.07 -5.20 -8.37
CA LYS A 166 1.95 -6.05 -9.20
C LYS A 166 2.70 -7.07 -8.34
N GLN A 167 3.26 -6.64 -7.21
CA GLN A 167 3.95 -7.54 -6.27
C GLN A 167 3.02 -8.62 -5.71
N LEU A 168 1.79 -8.27 -5.34
CA LEU A 168 0.81 -9.24 -4.85
C LEU A 168 0.42 -10.26 -5.92
N ILE A 169 0.24 -9.83 -7.17
CA ILE A 169 -0.04 -10.74 -8.30
C ILE A 169 1.12 -11.71 -8.51
N GLU A 170 2.36 -11.24 -8.45
CA GLU A 170 3.55 -12.10 -8.57
C GLU A 170 3.64 -13.10 -7.41
N ALA A 171 3.40 -12.66 -6.17
CA ALA A 171 3.40 -13.52 -5.00
C ALA A 171 2.32 -14.62 -5.08
N LEU A 172 1.11 -14.26 -5.54
CA LEU A 172 0.03 -15.23 -5.75
C LEU A 172 0.36 -16.24 -6.85
N SER A 173 0.98 -15.78 -7.95
CA SER A 173 1.47 -16.69 -9.00
C SER A 173 2.47 -17.70 -8.44
N ARG A 174 3.45 -17.22 -7.67
CA ARG A 174 4.47 -18.08 -7.03
C ARG A 174 3.87 -19.12 -6.10
N ILE A 175 2.88 -18.75 -5.27
CA ILE A 175 2.18 -19.69 -4.39
C ILE A 175 1.46 -20.77 -5.21
N ASN A 176 0.84 -20.39 -6.33
CA ASN A 176 0.15 -21.35 -7.20
C ASN A 176 1.13 -22.32 -7.87
N ASP A 177 2.31 -21.83 -8.28
CA ASP A 177 3.38 -22.67 -8.83
C ASP A 177 3.89 -23.66 -7.78
N GLN A 178 4.14 -23.19 -6.54
CA GLN A 178 4.55 -24.05 -5.42
C GLN A 178 3.50 -25.10 -5.06
N ARG A 179 2.21 -24.75 -5.11
CA ARG A 179 1.12 -25.72 -4.91
C ARG A 179 1.14 -26.80 -5.97
N THR A 180 1.34 -26.42 -7.24
CA THR A 180 1.40 -27.35 -8.36
C THR A 180 2.62 -28.28 -8.22
N GLU A 181 3.77 -27.75 -7.81
CA GLU A 181 4.96 -28.54 -7.52
C GLU A 181 4.72 -29.54 -6.37
N ALA A 182 4.07 -29.10 -5.30
CA ALA A 182 3.72 -29.96 -4.17
C ALA A 182 2.77 -31.10 -4.58
N GLU A 183 1.78 -30.83 -5.43
CA GLU A 183 0.86 -31.83 -5.97
C GLU A 183 1.59 -32.88 -6.83
N VAL A 184 2.56 -32.46 -7.64
CA VAL A 184 3.40 -33.39 -8.41
C VAL A 184 4.22 -34.31 -7.49
N VAL A 185 4.80 -33.75 -6.41
CA VAL A 185 5.56 -34.53 -5.43
C VAL A 185 4.65 -35.49 -4.66
N GLU A 186 3.47 -35.05 -4.24
CA GLU A 186 2.47 -35.87 -3.57
C GLU A 186 2.08 -37.08 -4.43
N LEU A 187 1.71 -36.85 -5.69
CA LEU A 187 1.40 -37.93 -6.63
C LEU A 187 2.58 -38.88 -6.88
N SER A 188 3.81 -38.39 -6.86
CA SER A 188 5.02 -39.24 -6.96
C SER A 188 5.15 -40.16 -5.75
N LEU A 189 5.01 -39.59 -4.54
CA LEU A 189 5.11 -40.35 -3.29
C LEU A 189 3.97 -41.37 -3.13
N GLU A 190 2.75 -41.05 -3.59
CA GLU A 190 1.64 -41.99 -3.59
C GLU A 190 1.90 -43.21 -4.49
N ARG A 191 2.49 -42.98 -5.68
CA ARG A 191 2.90 -44.07 -6.58
C ARG A 191 4.01 -44.92 -5.95
N GLU A 192 5.03 -44.30 -5.37
CA GLU A 192 6.11 -45.01 -4.68
C GLU A 192 5.58 -45.81 -3.48
N GLN A 193 4.67 -45.23 -2.69
CA GLN A 193 4.03 -45.93 -1.58
C GLN A 193 3.27 -47.17 -2.07
N THR A 194 2.50 -47.03 -3.15
CA THR A 194 1.76 -48.14 -3.75
C THR A 194 2.71 -49.22 -4.25
N GLN A 195 3.75 -48.84 -4.98
CA GLN A 195 4.78 -49.77 -5.47
C GLN A 195 5.49 -50.52 -4.32
N LEU A 196 5.82 -49.83 -3.23
CA LEU A 196 6.44 -50.45 -2.06
C LEU A 196 5.48 -51.42 -1.37
N ARG A 197 4.19 -51.07 -1.24
CA ARG A 197 3.17 -51.98 -0.69
C ARG A 197 3.03 -53.23 -1.55
N GLU A 198 2.90 -53.09 -2.87
CA GLU A 198 2.85 -54.21 -3.81
C GLU A 198 4.09 -55.10 -3.71
N LYS A 199 5.28 -54.50 -3.60
CA LYS A 199 6.54 -55.22 -3.43
C LYS A 199 6.58 -56.00 -2.12
N ILE A 200 6.15 -55.38 -1.01
CA ILE A 200 6.06 -56.05 0.30
C ILE A 200 5.11 -57.24 0.20
N THR A 201 3.91 -57.05 -0.36
CA THR A 201 2.93 -58.13 -0.55
C THR A 201 3.53 -59.26 -1.37
N SER A 202 4.12 -58.98 -2.55
CA SER A 202 4.73 -60.00 -3.41
C SER A 202 5.83 -60.80 -2.71
N LEU A 203 6.74 -60.13 -2.00
CA LEU A 203 7.82 -60.79 -1.25
C LEU A 203 7.27 -61.64 -0.10
N SER A 204 6.25 -61.14 0.60
CA SER A 204 5.67 -61.82 1.76
C SER A 204 4.84 -63.06 1.38
N GLU A 205 4.10 -63.00 0.27
CA GLU A 205 3.16 -64.05 -0.14
C GLU A 205 3.79 -65.12 -1.02
N ARG A 206 4.81 -64.79 -1.82
CA ARG A 206 5.48 -65.75 -2.70
C ARG A 206 6.77 -66.25 -2.08
N GLU A 207 7.81 -65.42 -2.16
CA GLU A 207 9.18 -65.83 -1.84
C GLU A 207 9.35 -66.25 -0.38
N TYR A 208 8.82 -65.46 0.55
CA TYR A 208 8.90 -65.79 1.97
C TYR A 208 8.05 -67.02 2.33
N ALA A 209 6.84 -67.13 1.79
CA ALA A 209 5.95 -68.24 2.08
C ALA A 209 6.51 -69.58 1.58
N GLU A 210 7.06 -69.60 0.35
CA GLU A 210 7.74 -70.76 -0.22
C GLU A 210 8.96 -71.17 0.62
N ALA A 211 9.83 -70.20 0.96
CA ALA A 211 11.00 -70.46 1.79
C ALA A 211 10.60 -70.97 3.18
N LYS A 212 9.58 -70.37 3.81
CA LYS A 212 9.06 -70.82 5.11
C LYS A 212 8.53 -72.25 5.04
N ALA A 213 7.76 -72.58 4.00
CA ALA A 213 7.21 -73.92 3.81
C ALA A 213 8.34 -74.97 3.71
N GLN A 214 9.41 -74.67 2.95
CA GLN A 214 10.58 -75.55 2.85
C GLN A 214 11.28 -75.74 4.20
N VAL A 215 11.49 -74.66 4.97
CA VAL A 215 12.10 -74.76 6.31
C VAL A 215 11.22 -75.52 7.29
N ASP A 216 9.90 -75.33 7.25
CA ASP A 216 8.97 -76.04 8.12
C ASP A 216 8.93 -77.55 7.81
N VAL A 217 9.13 -77.96 6.55
CA VAL A 217 9.32 -79.39 6.19
C VAL A 217 10.61 -79.94 6.82
N LEU A 218 11.75 -79.26 6.66
CA LEU A 218 13.02 -79.69 7.26
C LEU A 218 12.96 -79.76 8.79
N ARG A 219 12.29 -78.80 9.43
CA ARG A 219 12.07 -78.80 10.88
C ARG A 219 11.21 -79.96 11.34
N ARG A 220 10.18 -80.31 10.57
CA ARG A 220 9.33 -81.48 10.84
C ARG A 220 10.15 -82.76 10.81
N ASP A 221 11.01 -82.93 9.81
CA ASP A 221 11.88 -84.12 9.68
C ASP A 221 12.89 -84.24 10.84
N LEU A 222 13.28 -83.11 11.43
CA LEU A 222 14.15 -83.03 12.61
C LEU A 222 13.41 -83.05 13.96
N GLY A 223 12.08 -83.13 13.97
CA GLY A 223 11.27 -83.08 15.19
C GLY A 223 11.22 -81.71 15.90
N GLN A 224 11.50 -80.62 15.19
CA GLN A 224 11.42 -79.25 15.70
C GLN A 224 10.04 -78.60 15.41
N PRO A 225 9.57 -77.65 16.25
CA PRO A 225 8.33 -76.92 16.00
C PRO A 225 8.45 -75.98 14.78
N PRO A 226 7.33 -75.71 14.07
CA PRO A 226 7.32 -74.83 12.91
C PRO A 226 7.71 -73.39 13.27
N LEU A 227 8.22 -72.64 12.28
CA LEU A 227 8.59 -71.25 12.47
C LEU A 227 7.37 -70.36 12.73
N PRO A 228 7.52 -69.31 13.58
CA PRO A 228 6.48 -68.30 13.79
C PRO A 228 6.18 -67.55 12.50
N SER A 229 5.03 -66.87 12.45
CA SER A 229 4.62 -66.12 11.26
C SER A 229 5.47 -64.86 11.04
N LEU A 230 5.61 -64.42 9.79
CA LEU A 230 6.30 -63.16 9.47
C LEU A 230 5.63 -61.97 10.19
N GLN A 231 4.30 -61.98 10.26
CA GLN A 231 3.52 -60.93 10.91
C GLN A 231 3.84 -60.82 12.41
N GLU A 232 3.99 -61.93 13.10
CA GLU A 232 4.37 -61.97 14.51
C GLU A 232 5.79 -61.43 14.73
N THR A 233 6.71 -61.78 13.81
CA THR A 233 8.10 -61.29 13.84
C THR A 233 8.17 -59.78 13.56
N LEU A 234 7.37 -59.29 12.61
CA LEU A 234 7.30 -57.87 12.27
C LEU A 234 6.62 -57.06 13.38
N ALA A 235 5.54 -57.55 13.98
CA ALA A 235 4.86 -56.89 15.10
C ALA A 235 5.80 -56.65 16.28
N GLY A 236 6.65 -57.63 16.62
CA GLY A 236 7.69 -57.46 17.64
C GLY A 236 8.72 -56.38 17.28
N ARG A 237 9.09 -56.26 16.00
CA ARG A 237 10.10 -55.31 15.52
C ARG A 237 9.56 -53.87 15.40
N VAL A 238 8.31 -53.71 14.96
CA VAL A 238 7.64 -52.40 14.87
C VAL A 238 7.50 -51.76 16.25
N ALA A 239 7.18 -52.54 17.28
CA ALA A 239 7.12 -52.05 18.66
C ALA A 239 8.47 -51.51 19.17
N HIS A 240 9.60 -52.05 18.69
CA HIS A 240 10.94 -51.57 19.05
C HIS A 240 11.35 -50.34 18.24
N ALA A 241 10.98 -50.24 16.96
CA ALA A 241 11.34 -49.11 16.11
C ALA A 241 10.65 -47.80 16.55
N GLY A 242 9.37 -47.87 16.96
CA GLY A 242 8.61 -46.68 17.39
C GLY A 242 9.16 -45.98 18.63
N SER A 243 9.86 -46.69 19.52
CA SER A 243 10.45 -46.08 20.74
C SER A 243 11.72 -45.26 20.46
N THR A 244 12.39 -45.51 19.33
CA THR A 244 13.68 -44.87 19.02
C THR A 244 13.50 -43.53 18.31
N GLU A 245 12.51 -43.41 17.41
CA GLU A 245 12.28 -42.19 16.63
C GLU A 245 11.77 -40.99 17.47
N GLU A 246 10.97 -41.26 18.51
CA GLU A 246 10.44 -40.20 19.39
C GLU A 246 11.57 -39.47 20.16
N THR A 247 12.67 -40.20 20.44
CA THR A 247 13.84 -39.65 21.13
C THR A 247 14.68 -38.75 20.22
N GLU A 248 14.70 -39.04 18.91
CA GLU A 248 15.55 -38.34 17.94
C GLU A 248 14.90 -37.05 17.39
N GLN A 249 13.57 -37.03 17.24
CA GLN A 249 12.84 -35.80 16.90
C GLN A 249 12.92 -34.73 17.98
N LYS A 250 13.03 -35.11 19.26
CA LYS A 250 13.20 -34.17 20.38
C LYS A 250 14.57 -33.48 20.37
N LYS A 251 15.60 -34.13 19.80
CA LYS A 251 16.95 -33.56 19.66
C LYS A 251 17.04 -32.57 18.51
N ARG A 252 16.28 -32.78 17.42
CA ARG A 252 16.22 -31.86 16.27
C ARG A 252 15.46 -30.56 16.55
N LYS A 253 14.42 -30.58 17.40
CA LYS A 253 13.70 -29.35 17.81
C LYS A 253 14.50 -28.39 18.71
N ARG A 254 15.62 -28.83 19.29
CA ARG A 254 16.52 -27.97 20.09
C ARG A 254 17.68 -27.36 19.30
N ALA A 255 17.95 -27.85 18.09
CA ALA A 255 19.02 -27.33 17.23
C ALA A 255 18.54 -26.28 16.20
N SER A 256 17.23 -26.16 15.98
CA SER A 256 16.66 -25.28 14.95
C SER A 256 16.17 -23.90 15.45
N THR A 257 16.40 -23.54 16.72
CA THR A 257 16.05 -22.21 17.27
C THR A 257 17.20 -21.19 17.23
N ALA A 258 18.32 -21.50 16.57
CA ALA A 258 19.49 -20.63 16.49
C ALA A 258 20.03 -20.50 15.06
N THR A 259 19.20 -20.27 14.05
CA THR A 259 19.68 -19.71 12.78
C THR A 259 18.57 -18.94 12.08
N THR A 260 18.59 -17.62 12.27
CA THR A 260 17.88 -16.65 11.43
C THR A 260 18.31 -16.87 9.97
N PRO A 261 17.39 -17.10 9.02
CA PRO A 261 17.75 -17.12 7.61
C PRO A 261 17.93 -15.66 7.15
N THR A 262 19.19 -15.22 7.16
CA THR A 262 19.65 -14.09 6.35
C THR A 262 19.58 -14.51 4.89
N LEU A 263 18.68 -13.87 4.14
CA LEU A 263 18.58 -13.98 2.69
C LEU A 263 19.92 -13.65 2.02
N PRO A 264 20.31 -14.33 0.93
CA PRO A 264 21.44 -13.90 0.10
C PRO A 264 21.04 -12.66 -0.70
N ASP A 265 21.37 -11.49 -0.16
CA ASP A 265 21.43 -10.25 -0.93
C ASP A 265 22.75 -10.25 -1.72
N ALA A 266 22.65 -10.65 -2.98
CA ALA A 266 23.70 -10.45 -3.96
C ALA A 266 23.52 -9.06 -4.55
N SER A 267 24.23 -8.05 -4.01
CA SER A 267 24.89 -6.99 -4.77
C SER A 267 25.63 -5.99 -3.86
N GLY A 268 26.96 -6.04 -3.91
CA GLY A 268 27.79 -4.83 -3.96
C GLY A 268 27.96 -3.99 -2.68
N GLN A 269 29.14 -4.15 -2.08
CA GLN A 269 29.93 -3.12 -1.37
C GLN A 269 29.57 -1.67 -1.79
N VAL A 270 29.40 -0.70 -0.90
CA VAL A 270 30.50 -0.01 -0.20
C VAL A 270 30.14 0.37 1.24
N GLN A 271 31.13 0.12 2.08
CA GLN A 271 31.33 0.35 3.49
C GLN A 271 31.61 1.82 3.82
N VAL A 272 30.87 2.43 4.76
CA VAL A 272 31.45 3.42 5.71
C VAL A 272 30.78 3.22 7.08
N GLN A 273 31.57 2.71 8.01
CA GLN A 273 31.29 2.74 9.44
C GLN A 273 31.61 4.14 9.97
N GLU A 274 30.76 4.72 10.82
CA GLU A 274 31.30 5.44 11.98
C GLU A 274 30.38 5.36 13.20
N THR A 275 30.96 4.78 14.24
CA THR A 275 30.42 4.57 15.59
C THR A 275 30.47 5.86 16.40
N LYS A 276 29.44 6.11 17.24
CA LYS A 276 29.52 6.23 18.72
C LYS A 276 28.35 7.04 19.30
N ARG A 277 27.66 6.45 20.28
CA ARG A 277 26.60 7.05 21.13
C ARG A 277 27.22 8.07 22.13
N PRO A 278 26.43 8.95 22.79
CA PRO A 278 25.90 8.55 24.10
C PRO A 278 24.51 9.12 24.50
N ARG A 279 24.00 8.52 25.58
CA ARG A 279 22.79 8.76 26.39
C ARG A 279 22.57 10.22 26.81
N GLY A 280 21.30 10.67 26.84
CA GLY A 280 20.88 11.88 27.57
C GLY A 280 19.36 12.12 27.52
N ARG A 281 18.67 11.83 28.64
CA ARG A 281 17.24 12.06 28.98
C ARG A 281 16.94 13.60 28.98
N PRO A 282 15.69 14.16 28.95
CA PRO A 282 14.49 13.57 29.58
C PRO A 282 13.09 13.78 28.96
N ARG A 283 12.23 12.78 29.21
CA ARG A 283 10.76 12.89 29.24
C ARG A 283 10.35 13.68 30.48
N LYS A 284 9.78 14.88 30.34
CA LYS A 284 8.87 15.50 31.33
C LYS A 284 7.93 16.51 30.65
N SER A 285 6.64 16.18 30.63
CA SER A 285 5.57 17.18 30.77
C SER A 285 4.28 16.47 31.15
N ALA A 286 4.08 16.35 32.46
CA ALA A 286 2.75 16.27 33.06
C ALA A 286 2.43 17.68 33.58
N VAL A 287 1.33 18.26 33.11
CA VAL A 287 0.72 19.50 33.64
C VAL A 287 -0.78 19.23 33.69
N VAL A 288 -1.28 18.81 34.85
CA VAL A 288 -2.11 19.58 35.80
C VAL A 288 -3.52 19.85 35.27
N ALA A 289 -4.48 19.13 35.84
CA ALA A 289 -5.89 19.47 35.82
C ALA A 289 -6.17 20.52 36.91
N PRO A 290 -6.93 21.60 36.64
CA PRO A 290 -7.44 22.47 37.69
C PRO A 290 -8.74 21.90 38.25
N ALA A 291 -8.81 21.86 39.58
CA ALA A 291 -10.06 21.77 40.31
C ALA A 291 -10.75 23.14 40.32
N SER A 292 -12.04 23.14 40.02
CA SER A 292 -13.06 24.08 40.50
C SER A 292 -14.41 23.38 40.36
#